data_AF-A0A3B9Z9I6-F1
#
_entry.id   AF-A0A3B9Z9I6-F1
#
_cell.length_a   1.000
_cell.length_b   1.000
_cell.length_c   1.000
_cell.angle_alpha   90.00
_cell.angle_beta   90.00
_cell.angle_gamma   90.00
#
_symmetry.space_group_name_H-M   'P 1'
#
loop_
_entity.id
_entity.type
_entity.pdbx_description
1 polymer ?
#
loop_
_entity_poly.entity_id
_entity_poly.type
_entity_poly.pdbx_seq_one_letter_code
_entity_poly.pdbx_strand_id
1 'polypeptide(L)' 'NKYIRILKDGFISMDHGENIIVIKTVSGMAMAVAAALDALKFEEIMGCIAGDDTIMCAAKNAQLAALVITKIEKIIS' A
#
# COMPACT_ATOMS: atom_id res chain seq x y z
N ASN A 1 16.07 4.86 1.49
CA ASN A 1 15.07 5.86 1.08
C ASN A 1 14.04 6.01 2.21
N LYS A 2 13.72 7.22 2.67
CA LYS A 2 12.83 7.46 3.83
C LYS A 2 11.46 6.79 3.70
N TYR A 3 10.89 6.77 2.49
CA TYR A 3 9.56 6.20 2.23
C TYR A 3 9.55 4.68 2.33
N ILE A 4 10.61 4.01 1.88
CA ILE A 4 10.77 2.55 2.04
C ILE A 4 10.78 2.19 3.54
N ARG A 5 11.48 3.00 4.36
CA ARG A 5 11.51 2.78 5.81
C ARG A 5 10.13 2.96 6.44
N ILE A 6 9.41 4.03 6.11
CA ILE A 6 8.04 4.26 6.61
C ILE A 6 7.11 3.11 6.22
N LEU A 7 7.19 2.65 4.97
CA LEU A 7 6.42 1.50 4.50
C LEU A 7 6.76 0.23 5.29
N LYS A 8 8.05 -0.09 5.47
CA LYS A 8 8.50 -1.26 6.24
C LYS A 8 8.08 -1.20 7.71
N ASP A 9 8.29 -0.06 8.36
CA ASP A 9 8.04 0.12 9.79
C ASP A 9 6.52 0.14 10.11
N GLY A 10 5.69 0.58 9.17
CA GLY A 10 4.25 0.70 9.34
C GLY A 10 3.43 -0.48 8.81
N PHE A 11 3.95 -1.29 7.88
CA PHE A 11 3.22 -2.39 7.24
C PHE A 11 3.01 -3.58 8.20
N ILE A 12 1.81 -4.16 8.19
CA ILE A 12 1.48 -5.41 8.90
C ILE A 12 1.12 -6.51 7.91
N SER A 13 0.13 -6.25 7.05
CA SER A 13 -0.34 -7.20 6.06
C SER A 13 -1.03 -6.47 4.90
N MET A 14 -1.25 -7.17 3.80
CA MET A 14 -2.10 -6.69 2.72
C MET A 14 -2.83 -7.85 2.05
N ASP A 15 -3.99 -7.53 1.49
CA ASP A 15 -4.78 -8.44 0.66
C ASP A 15 -5.49 -7.63 -0.44
N HIS A 16 -6.12 -8.28 -1.41
CA HIS A 16 -6.92 -7.61 -2.42
C HIS A 16 -8.23 -8.33 -2.73
N GLY A 17 -9.25 -7.54 -3.07
CA GLY A 17 -10.50 -8.00 -3.65
C GLY A 17 -10.74 -7.26 -4.96
N GLU A 18 -10.75 -7.99 -6.07
CA GLU A 18 -10.74 -7.39 -7.41
C GLU A 18 -9.60 -6.36 -7.53
N ASN A 19 -9.93 -5.11 -7.87
CA ASN A 19 -8.99 -4.02 -8.05
C ASN A 19 -8.71 -3.23 -6.76
N ILE A 20 -9.30 -3.61 -5.62
CA ILE A 20 -9.08 -2.94 -4.34
C ILE A 20 -8.03 -3.69 -3.54
N ILE A 21 -6.98 -3.00 -3.12
CA ILE A 21 -5.96 -3.51 -2.20
C ILE A 21 -6.25 -2.92 -0.83
N VAL A 22 -6.28 -3.77 0.19
CA VAL A 22 -6.39 -3.36 1.59
C VAL A 22 -5.05 -3.61 2.27
N ILE A 23 -4.46 -2.59 2.85
CA ILE A 23 -3.19 -2.67 3.58
C ILE A 23 -3.47 -2.37 5.04
N LYS A 24 -3.14 -3.31 5.93
CA LYS A 24 -3.16 -3.12 7.36
C LYS A 24 -1.83 -2.56 7.81
N THR A 25 -1.89 -1.56 8.67
CA THR A 25 -0.72 -0.89 9.24
C THR A 25 -0.75 -0.96 10.76
N VAL A 26 0.37 -0.61 11.39
CA VAL A 26 0.39 -0.25 12.81
C VAL A 26 -0.62 0.88 13.05
N SER A 27 -1.29 0.89 14.20
CA SER A 27 -2.26 1.94 14.56
C SER A 27 -1.62 3.33 14.47
N GLY A 28 -2.36 4.27 13.91
CA GLY A 28 -1.91 5.64 13.64
C GLY A 28 -0.95 5.80 12.45
N MET A 29 -0.53 4.73 11.79
CA MET A 29 0.47 4.80 10.72
C MET A 29 -0.11 4.82 9.30
N ALA A 30 -1.42 4.58 9.11
CA ALA A 30 -2.00 4.44 7.78
C ALA A 30 -1.75 5.68 6.90
N MET A 31 -1.88 6.89 7.45
CA MET A 31 -1.61 8.14 6.72
C MET A 31 -0.14 8.25 6.27
N ALA A 32 0.81 7.86 7.13
CA ALA A 32 2.24 7.93 6.82
C ALA A 32 2.63 6.89 5.76
N VAL A 33 2.09 5.68 5.88
CA VAL A 33 2.31 4.59 4.91
C VAL A 33 1.67 4.94 3.56
N ALA A 34 0.47 5.53 3.54
CA ALA A 34 -0.16 6.01 2.31
C ALA A 34 0.70 7.06 1.60
N ALA A 35 1.22 8.06 2.33
CA ALA A 35 2.14 9.04 1.76
C ALA A 35 3.43 8.41 1.21
N ALA A 36 3.90 7.32 1.83
CA ALA A 36 5.03 6.56 1.31
C ALA A 36 4.68 5.81 0.01
N LEU A 37 3.49 5.20 -0.08
CA LEU A 37 3.01 4.54 -1.29
C LEU A 37 2.87 5.54 -2.46
N ASP A 38 2.31 6.72 -2.21
CA ASP A 38 2.17 7.79 -3.20
C ASP A 38 3.55 8.26 -3.70
N ALA A 39 4.51 8.40 -2.80
CA ALA A 39 5.87 8.81 -3.15
C ALA A 39 6.63 7.75 -3.97
N LEU A 40 6.27 6.47 -3.86
CA LEU A 40 6.83 5.38 -4.64
C LEU A 40 6.24 5.31 -6.07
N LYS A 41 5.18 6.06 -6.36
CA LYS A 41 4.61 6.27 -7.71
C LYS A 41 4.30 4.96 -8.46
N PHE A 42 3.52 4.07 -7.84
CA PHE A 42 3.02 2.88 -8.52
C PHE A 42 2.03 3.26 -9.62
N GLU A 43 2.42 3.10 -10.89
CA GLU A 43 1.55 3.43 -12.04
C GLU A 43 0.26 2.60 -12.10
N GLU A 44 0.23 1.48 -11.40
CA GLU A 44 -0.92 0.60 -11.25
C GLU A 44 -2.01 1.13 -10.33
N ILE A 45 -1.65 1.98 -9.36
CA ILE A 45 -2.56 2.54 -8.35
C ILE A 45 -3.13 3.86 -8.86
N MET A 46 -4.45 3.99 -8.82
CA MET A 46 -5.15 5.24 -9.15
C MET A 46 -5.17 6.21 -7.97
N GLY A 47 -5.18 5.69 -6.74
CA GLY A 47 -5.10 6.46 -5.51
C GLY A 47 -5.37 5.59 -4.28
N CYS A 48 -5.20 6.20 -3.10
CA CYS A 48 -5.48 5.54 -1.82
C CYS A 48 -6.32 6.42 -0.89
N ILE A 49 -7.05 5.77 0.02
CA ILE A 49 -7.73 6.39 1.17
C ILE A 49 -7.18 5.72 2.42
N ALA A 50 -6.66 6.52 3.34
CA ALA A 50 -6.11 6.03 4.60
C ALA A 50 -7.03 6.37 5.78
N GLY A 51 -7.26 5.38 6.64
CA GLY A 51 -7.87 5.55 7.96
C GLY A 51 -6.80 5.69 9.05
N ASP A 52 -6.99 4.97 10.17
CA ASP A 52 -6.01 4.92 11.27
C ASP A 52 -4.96 3.80 11.07
N ASP A 53 -5.44 2.58 10.88
CA ASP A 53 -4.65 1.34 10.82
C ASP A 53 -4.85 0.57 9.50
N THR A 54 -5.54 1.19 8.54
CA THR A 54 -5.97 0.55 7.30
C THR A 54 -5.94 1.54 6.15
N ILE A 55 -5.40 1.12 5.01
CA ILE A 55 -5.40 1.86 3.76
C ILE A 55 -6.17 1.05 2.72
N MET A 56 -7.05 1.71 1.99
CA MET A 56 -7.67 1.17 0.79
C MET A 56 -7.02 1.81 -0.43
N CYS A 57 -6.37 1.02 -1.29
CA CYS A 57 -5.80 1.47 -2.55
C CYS A 57 -6.64 0.95 -3.72
N ALA A 58 -7.00 1.83 -4.65
CA ALA A 58 -7.69 1.44 -5.88
C ALA A 58 -6.67 1.24 -7.00
N ALA A 59 -6.48 0.01 -7.45
CA ALA A 59 -5.72 -0.30 -8.66
C ALA A 59 -6.62 -0.18 -9.91
N LYS A 60 -5.99 -0.04 -11.07
CA LYS A 60 -6.70 0.07 -12.37
C LYS A 60 -7.52 -1.18 -12.74
N ASN A 61 -7.11 -2.37 -12.28
CA ASN A 61 -7.83 -3.63 -12.42
C ASN A 61 -7.26 -4.69 -11.46
N ALA A 62 -7.88 -5.88 -11.43
CA ALA A 62 -7.50 -6.97 -10.52
C ALA A 62 -6.09 -7.52 -10.78
N GLN A 63 -5.66 -7.62 -12.05
CA GLN A 63 -4.32 -8.12 -12.40
C GLN A 63 -3.23 -7.16 -11.90
N LEU A 64 -3.48 -5.85 -12.03
CA LEU A 64 -2.57 -4.83 -11.56
C LEU A 64 -2.57 -4.72 -10.02
N ALA A 65 -3.68 -5.03 -9.35
CA ALA A 65 -3.70 -5.14 -7.90
C ALA A 65 -2.74 -6.25 -7.40
N ALA A 66 -2.81 -7.44 -7.99
CA ALA A 66 -1.90 -8.54 -7.67
C ALA A 66 -0.42 -8.20 -7.96
N LEU A 67 -0.16 -7.47 -9.05
CA LEU A 67 1.18 -6.98 -9.38
C LEU A 67 1.72 -6.01 -8.31
N VAL A 68 0.88 -5.08 -7.82
CA VAL A 68 1.26 -4.14 -6.76
C VAL A 68 1.61 -4.88 -5.47
N ILE A 69 0.82 -5.87 -5.07
CA ILE A 69 1.10 -6.73 -3.90
C ILE A 69 2.49 -7.35 -4.03
N THR A 70 2.77 -7.99 -5.18
CA THR A 70 4.08 -8.61 -5.44
C THR A 70 5.23 -7.58 -5.38
N LYS A 71 5.00 -6.35 -5.85
CA LYS A 71 6.00 -5.27 -5.77
C LYS A 71 6.24 -4.82 -4.33
N ILE A 72 5.17 -4.63 -3.55
CA ILE A 72 5.26 -4.23 -2.14
C ILE A 72 5.96 -5.32 -1.33
N GLU A 73 5.65 -6.60 -1.54
CA GLU A 73 6.32 -7.75 -0.92
C GLU A 73 7.83 -7.73 -1.12
N LYS A 74 8.29 -7.43 -2.34
CA LYS A 74 9.71 -7.30 -2.66
C LYS A 74 10.38 -6.12 -1.98
N ILE A 75 9.64 -5.04 -1.73
CA ILE A 75 10.16 -3.86 -1.05
C ILE A 75 10.27 -4.11 0.46
N ILE A 76 9.29 -4.81 1.07
CA ILE A 76 9.25 -5.06 2.51
C ILE A 76 10.21 -6.18 2.96
N SER A 77 10.45 -7.16 2.09
CA SER A 77 11.51 -8.18 2.26
C SER A 77 12.88 -7.51 2.43
#